data_AF-A0A949W5S8-F1
#
_entry.id   AF-A0A949W5S8-F1
#
_cell.length_a   1.000
_cell.length_b   1.000
_cell.length_c   1.000
_cell.angle_alpha   90.00
_cell.angle_beta   90.00
_cell.angle_gamma   90.00
#
_symmetry.space_group_name_H-M   'P 1'
#
loop_
_entity.id
_entity.type
_entity.pdbx_description
1 polymer ?
#
loop_
_entity_poly.entity_id
_entity_poly.type
_entity_poly.pdbx_seq_one_letter_code
_entity_poly.pdbx_strand_id
1 'polypeptide(L)'
;MQSFSQRKGLKPVNQVIQISDMNDDLRNGLWNVLDLVIWSKEGFLLSRVEAFSRDLWFHYFKKPIDTRPRYVSEILSHIRNHFFKSPWNEVYDFLEFVVQNEKENHPNLAEYLNFVLEQEVAGYRLVAGVVTDITSEQEVAMLEEALADSQFAGVTEHLHRALELFSSRDAPDYRNSIKESISAVEGMAKLVTGDDKAMLPDALKLLDKRDQLHPALREGFIRLYGYTSDEDGIRHAMLDLPSLGADDARFFLLSCTAFVNYLKSRMK
;
A
#
# COMPACT_ATOMS: atom_id res chain seq x y z
N MET A 1 12.69 -5.24 5.11
CA MET A 1 13.79 -6.13 4.65
C MET A 1 13.35 -7.33 3.86
N GLN A 2 13.47 -7.25 2.53
CA GLN A 2 13.45 -8.45 1.68
C GLN A 2 14.53 -9.39 2.20
N SER A 3 14.13 -10.60 2.54
CA SER A 3 15.07 -11.62 2.95
C SER A 3 16.11 -11.85 1.85
N PHE A 4 17.30 -12.30 2.23
CA PHE A 4 18.31 -12.75 1.28
C PHE A 4 17.72 -13.71 0.22
N SER A 5 16.84 -14.61 0.65
CA SER A 5 16.14 -15.55 -0.22
C SER A 5 15.23 -14.87 -1.24
N GLN A 6 14.49 -13.83 -0.87
CA GLN A 6 13.68 -13.03 -1.81
C GLN A 6 14.56 -12.31 -2.83
N ARG A 7 15.65 -11.68 -2.38
CA ARG A 7 16.61 -11.02 -3.29
C ARG A 7 17.31 -11.99 -4.26
N LYS A 8 17.33 -13.28 -3.93
CA LYS A 8 17.88 -14.34 -4.79
C LYS A 8 16.81 -15.06 -5.61
N GLY A 9 15.54 -14.65 -5.54
CA GLY A 9 14.44 -15.33 -6.23
C GLY A 9 14.09 -16.71 -5.68
N LEU A 10 14.57 -17.03 -4.47
CA LEU A 10 14.35 -18.33 -3.80
C LEU A 10 13.05 -18.35 -2.97
N LYS A 11 12.44 -17.19 -2.74
CA LYS A 11 11.15 -17.04 -2.06
C LYS A 11 10.36 -15.94 -2.78
N PRO A 12 9.06 -16.13 -3.07
CA PRO A 12 8.23 -15.09 -3.68
C PRO A 12 8.17 -13.85 -2.78
N VAL A 13 8.13 -12.68 -3.42
CA VAL A 13 7.83 -11.42 -2.75
C VAL A 13 6.30 -11.30 -2.75
N ASN A 14 5.67 -11.20 -1.58
CA ASN A 14 4.26 -10.84 -1.50
C ASN A 14 4.14 -9.38 -1.95
N GLN A 15 3.70 -9.15 -3.19
CA GLN A 15 3.75 -7.84 -3.88
C GLN A 15 2.37 -7.19 -4.06
N VAL A 16 1.29 -7.83 -3.61
CA VAL A 16 -0.08 -7.29 -3.74
C VAL A 16 -0.47 -6.54 -2.47
N ILE A 17 -1.16 -5.40 -2.64
CA ILE A 17 -1.74 -4.62 -1.55
C ILE A 17 -2.72 -5.51 -0.76
N GLN A 18 -2.50 -5.65 0.54
CA GLN A 18 -3.32 -6.49 1.41
C GLN A 18 -4.59 -5.73 1.84
N ILE A 19 -5.72 -5.99 1.17
CA ILE A 19 -7.03 -5.41 1.49
C ILE A 19 -7.96 -6.46 2.10
N SER A 20 -8.12 -7.61 1.46
CA SER A 20 -9.06 -8.66 1.92
C SER A 20 -8.36 -9.83 2.62
N ASP A 21 -7.09 -9.65 2.98
CA ASP A 21 -6.28 -10.63 3.68
C ASP A 21 -5.22 -9.98 4.61
N MET A 22 -4.51 -10.83 5.35
CA MET A 22 -3.38 -10.41 6.17
C MET A 22 -2.41 -11.58 6.27
N ASN A 23 -1.26 -11.45 5.60
CA ASN A 23 -0.19 -12.42 5.68
C ASN A 23 0.50 -12.39 7.06
N ASP A 24 1.27 -13.45 7.32
CA ASP A 24 1.93 -13.63 8.62
C ASP A 24 2.95 -12.53 8.92
N ASP A 25 3.65 -12.00 7.90
CA ASP A 25 4.65 -10.94 8.11
C ASP A 25 3.99 -9.67 8.66
N LEU A 26 2.86 -9.24 8.05
CA LEU A 26 2.05 -8.11 8.52
C LEU A 26 1.50 -8.36 9.92
N ARG A 27 0.87 -9.52 10.14
CA ARG A 27 0.28 -9.86 11.43
C ARG A 27 1.33 -9.86 12.56
N ASN A 28 2.48 -10.47 12.30
CA ASN A 28 3.58 -10.53 13.26
C ASN A 28 4.16 -9.13 13.53
N GLY A 29 4.34 -8.31 12.48
CA GLY A 29 4.83 -6.95 12.61
C GLY A 29 3.94 -6.10 13.52
N LEU A 30 2.62 -6.16 13.30
CA LEU A 30 1.64 -5.44 14.11
C LEU A 30 1.68 -5.90 15.58
N TRP A 31 1.72 -7.21 15.82
CA TRP A 31 1.85 -7.74 17.18
C TRP A 31 3.13 -7.27 17.87
N ASN A 32 4.26 -7.28 17.15
CA ASN A 32 5.55 -6.87 17.71
C ASN A 32 5.55 -5.39 18.13
N VAL A 33 4.89 -4.51 17.38
CA VAL A 33 4.70 -3.11 17.79
C VAL A 33 3.93 -3.04 19.11
N LEU A 34 2.80 -3.74 19.20
CA LEU A 34 1.99 -3.76 20.42
C LEU A 34 2.75 -4.32 21.62
N ASP A 35 3.54 -5.39 21.42
CA ASP A 35 4.34 -6.00 22.47
C ASP A 35 5.46 -5.06 22.95
N LEU A 36 6.21 -4.47 22.01
CA LEU A 36 7.32 -3.58 22.31
C LEU A 36 6.86 -2.27 22.97
N VAL A 37 5.72 -1.74 22.55
CA VAL A 37 5.20 -0.43 23.03
C VAL A 37 4.35 -0.60 24.28
N ILE A 38 3.59 -1.70 24.40
CA ILE A 38 2.56 -1.88 25.43
C ILE A 38 2.80 -3.14 26.26
N TRP A 39 2.65 -4.33 25.68
CA TRP A 39 2.44 -5.56 26.47
C TRP A 39 3.64 -5.93 27.34
N SER A 40 4.86 -5.74 26.85
CA SER A 40 6.09 -6.04 27.59
C SER A 40 6.51 -4.92 28.55
N LYS A 41 5.81 -3.78 28.56
CA LYS A 41 6.19 -2.64 29.41
C LYS A 41 5.80 -2.90 30.85
N GLU A 42 6.75 -2.72 31.76
CA GLU A 42 6.55 -2.85 33.20
C GLU A 42 5.37 -2.00 33.70
N GLY A 43 5.27 -0.74 33.25
CA GLY A 43 4.13 0.12 33.60
C GLY A 43 2.78 -0.42 33.14
N PHE A 44 2.72 -1.12 32.01
CA PHE A 44 1.48 -1.78 31.60
C PHE A 44 1.18 -3.00 32.47
N LEU A 45 2.16 -3.88 32.66
CA LEU A 45 2.04 -5.14 33.40
C LEU A 45 1.67 -4.94 34.86
N LEU A 46 2.22 -3.92 35.52
CA LEU A 46 2.03 -3.70 36.95
C LEU A 46 0.75 -2.90 37.29
N SER A 47 0.31 -1.99 36.43
CA SER A 47 -0.75 -1.04 36.81
C SER A 47 -1.87 -0.83 35.79
N ARG A 48 -1.65 -1.07 34.49
CA ARG A 48 -2.67 -0.77 33.47
C ARG A 48 -3.42 -1.99 32.95
N VAL A 49 -2.79 -3.18 32.95
CA VAL A 49 -3.37 -4.41 32.37
C VAL A 49 -4.73 -4.77 32.96
N GLU A 50 -4.96 -4.49 34.25
CA GLU A 50 -6.26 -4.73 34.89
C GLU A 50 -7.36 -3.83 34.31
N ALA A 51 -7.11 -2.53 34.17
CA ALA A 51 -8.06 -1.59 33.59
C ALA A 51 -8.29 -1.90 32.09
N PHE A 52 -7.20 -2.05 31.34
CA PHE A 52 -7.23 -2.39 29.91
C PHE A 52 -8.03 -3.67 29.65
N SER A 53 -7.75 -4.75 30.39
CA SER A 53 -8.42 -6.03 30.17
C SER A 53 -9.89 -6.03 30.59
N ARG A 54 -10.29 -5.21 31.57
CA ARG A 54 -11.70 -5.01 31.91
C ARG A 54 -12.43 -4.30 30.77
N ASP A 55 -11.84 -3.26 30.22
CA ASP A 55 -12.42 -2.52 29.09
C ASP A 55 -12.48 -3.41 27.85
N LEU A 56 -11.45 -4.22 27.60
CA LEU A 56 -11.42 -5.19 26.52
C LEU A 56 -12.55 -6.22 26.64
N TRP A 57 -12.78 -6.78 27.83
CA TRP A 57 -13.87 -7.74 28.05
C TRP A 57 -15.25 -7.13 27.86
N PHE A 58 -15.44 -5.92 28.41
CA PHE A 58 -16.74 -5.27 28.44
C PHE A 58 -17.11 -4.58 27.13
N HIS A 59 -16.18 -3.83 26.53
CA HIS A 59 -16.43 -3.01 25.35
C HIS A 59 -16.14 -3.73 24.05
N TYR A 60 -15.06 -4.50 23.96
CA TYR A 60 -14.65 -5.16 22.71
C TYR A 60 -15.20 -6.60 22.60
N PHE A 61 -14.85 -7.49 23.53
CA PHE A 61 -15.31 -8.88 23.48
C PHE A 61 -16.79 -9.07 23.78
N LYS A 62 -17.44 -8.09 24.42
CA LYS A 62 -18.84 -8.17 24.90
C LYS A 62 -19.10 -9.44 25.73
N LYS A 63 -18.13 -9.82 26.57
CA LYS A 63 -18.20 -11.01 27.43
C LYS A 63 -18.54 -10.62 28.88
N PRO A 64 -19.15 -11.52 29.66
CA PRO A 64 -19.33 -11.31 31.09
C PRO A 64 -17.98 -11.05 31.78
N ILE A 65 -17.86 -9.95 32.53
CA ILE A 65 -16.59 -9.50 33.14
C ILE A 65 -16.05 -10.54 34.12
N ASP A 66 -16.91 -11.31 34.77
CA ASP A 66 -16.56 -12.38 35.71
C ASP A 66 -15.87 -13.58 35.04
N THR A 67 -15.94 -13.69 33.71
CA THR A 67 -15.17 -14.68 32.93
C THR A 67 -13.75 -14.22 32.57
N ARG A 68 -13.40 -12.96 32.89
CA ARG A 68 -12.06 -12.42 32.64
C ARG A 68 -11.02 -13.16 33.51
N PRO A 69 -9.88 -13.59 32.93
CA PRO A 69 -8.82 -14.19 33.71
C PRO A 69 -8.31 -13.24 34.80
N ARG A 70 -7.86 -13.81 35.93
CA ARG A 70 -7.38 -13.03 37.08
C ARG A 70 -5.88 -12.79 37.07
N TYR A 71 -5.13 -13.64 36.36
CA TYR A 71 -3.68 -13.54 36.30
C TYR A 71 -3.24 -12.81 35.03
N VAL A 72 -2.30 -11.88 35.17
CA VAL A 72 -1.76 -11.08 34.06
C VAL A 72 -1.27 -11.96 32.90
N SER A 73 -0.60 -13.07 33.21
CA SER A 73 -0.13 -14.03 32.20
C SER A 73 -1.28 -14.66 31.40
N GLU A 74 -2.40 -14.99 32.04
CA GLU A 74 -3.57 -15.54 31.38
C GLU A 74 -4.31 -14.49 30.55
N ILE A 75 -4.40 -13.25 31.05
CA ILE A 75 -4.96 -12.11 30.31
C ILE A 75 -4.18 -11.92 29.01
N LEU A 76 -2.85 -11.81 29.09
CA LEU A 76 -1.99 -11.64 27.92
C LEU A 76 -2.03 -12.84 26.98
N SER A 77 -2.10 -14.06 27.53
CA SER A 77 -2.30 -15.26 26.73
C SER A 77 -3.61 -15.21 25.95
N HIS A 78 -4.69 -14.73 26.58
CA HIS A 78 -5.98 -14.57 25.90
C HIS A 78 -5.93 -13.51 24.80
N ILE A 79 -5.33 -12.35 25.07
CA ILE A 79 -5.15 -11.28 24.09
C ILE A 79 -4.34 -11.78 22.89
N ARG A 80 -3.22 -12.47 23.15
CA ARG A 80 -2.39 -13.07 22.10
C ARG A 80 -3.16 -14.11 21.28
N ASN A 81 -3.87 -15.01 21.95
CA ASN A 81 -4.64 -16.04 21.29
C ASN A 81 -5.75 -15.46 20.41
N HIS A 82 -6.44 -14.42 20.88
CA HIS A 82 -7.41 -13.68 20.09
C HIS A 82 -6.75 -13.09 18.85
N PHE A 83 -5.71 -12.28 19.03
CA PHE A 83 -5.02 -11.59 17.93
C PHE A 83 -4.54 -12.53 16.81
N PHE A 84 -3.97 -13.69 17.14
CA PHE A 84 -3.43 -14.61 16.13
C PHE A 84 -4.46 -15.56 15.52
N LYS A 85 -5.61 -15.77 16.18
CA LYS A 85 -6.67 -16.65 15.67
C LYS A 85 -7.79 -15.89 14.96
N SER A 86 -7.89 -14.59 15.18
CA SER A 86 -8.89 -13.75 14.54
C SER A 86 -8.67 -13.65 13.02
N PRO A 87 -9.73 -13.58 12.21
CA PRO A 87 -9.63 -13.22 10.80
C PRO A 87 -8.99 -11.83 10.64
N TRP A 88 -8.51 -11.52 9.44
CA TRP A 88 -7.74 -10.30 9.16
C TRP A 88 -8.47 -9.02 9.59
N ASN A 89 -9.77 -8.94 9.34
CA ASN A 89 -10.60 -7.77 9.65
C ASN A 89 -10.73 -7.54 11.17
N GLU A 90 -10.90 -8.62 11.94
CA GLU A 90 -10.97 -8.53 13.40
C GLU A 90 -9.65 -8.08 14.04
N VAL A 91 -8.51 -8.30 13.37
CA VAL A 91 -7.22 -7.73 13.82
C VAL A 91 -7.25 -6.21 13.71
N TYR A 92 -7.81 -5.66 12.63
CA TYR A 92 -7.96 -4.21 12.47
C TYR A 92 -8.93 -3.63 13.51
N ASP A 93 -10.07 -4.29 13.76
CA ASP A 93 -10.99 -3.90 14.84
C ASP A 93 -10.28 -3.87 16.21
N PHE A 94 -9.42 -4.87 16.46
CA PHE A 94 -8.63 -4.93 17.69
C PHE A 94 -7.61 -3.79 17.77
N LEU A 95 -6.93 -3.45 16.66
CA LEU A 95 -5.99 -2.33 16.62
C LEU A 95 -6.68 -1.00 16.90
N GLU A 96 -7.85 -0.74 16.33
CA GLU A 96 -8.63 0.46 16.63
C GLU A 96 -8.94 0.56 18.12
N PHE A 97 -9.43 -0.52 18.71
CA PHE A 97 -9.72 -0.58 20.14
C PHE A 97 -8.47 -0.25 20.99
N VAL A 98 -7.34 -0.89 20.69
CA VAL A 98 -6.09 -0.67 21.44
C VAL A 98 -5.63 0.78 21.30
N VAL A 99 -5.61 1.33 20.09
CA VAL A 99 -5.18 2.72 19.83
C VAL A 99 -6.06 3.72 20.55
N GLN A 100 -7.37 3.50 20.58
CA GLN A 100 -8.30 4.37 21.30
C GLN A 100 -8.13 4.26 22.82
N ASN A 101 -8.02 3.04 23.36
CA ASN A 101 -7.90 2.81 24.80
C ASN A 101 -6.54 3.31 25.35
N GLU A 102 -5.47 3.20 24.56
CA GLU A 102 -4.12 3.59 24.98
C GLU A 102 -3.70 4.98 24.48
N LYS A 103 -4.62 5.77 23.91
CA LYS A 103 -4.33 7.08 23.30
C LYS A 103 -3.61 8.05 24.25
N GLU A 104 -4.01 8.08 25.53
CA GLU A 104 -3.41 8.98 26.53
C GLU A 104 -2.00 8.51 26.96
N ASN A 105 -1.79 7.20 27.02
CA ASN A 105 -0.50 6.62 27.42
C ASN A 105 0.51 6.59 26.28
N HIS A 106 0.03 6.42 25.04
CA HIS A 106 0.82 6.15 23.84
C HIS A 106 0.27 6.92 22.63
N PRO A 107 0.39 8.25 22.59
CA PRO A 107 -0.18 9.08 21.52
C PRO A 107 0.37 8.76 20.13
N ASN A 108 1.61 8.23 20.06
CA ASN A 108 2.30 7.90 18.81
C ASN A 108 2.12 6.45 18.39
N LEU A 109 1.28 5.66 19.09
CA LEU A 109 1.08 4.24 18.77
C LEU A 109 0.60 4.04 17.32
N ALA A 110 -0.31 4.89 16.85
CA ALA A 110 -0.80 4.86 15.48
C ALA A 110 0.32 5.07 14.47
N GLU A 111 1.32 5.90 14.76
CA GLU A 111 2.47 6.14 13.87
C GLU A 111 3.33 4.88 13.73
N TYR A 112 3.62 4.19 14.83
CA TYR A 112 4.38 2.94 14.80
C TYR A 112 3.63 1.80 14.10
N LEU A 113 2.31 1.71 14.30
CA LEU A 113 1.47 0.75 13.58
C LEU A 113 1.41 1.10 12.09
N ASN A 114 1.25 2.37 11.73
CA ASN A 114 1.26 2.83 10.35
C ASN A 114 2.58 2.55 9.63
N PHE A 115 3.72 2.67 10.34
CA PHE A 115 5.01 2.27 9.79
C PHE A 115 5.01 0.80 9.35
N VAL A 116 4.46 -0.11 10.17
CA VAL A 116 4.32 -1.53 9.78
C VAL A 116 3.31 -1.71 8.66
N LEU A 117 2.15 -1.05 8.73
CA LEU A 117 1.13 -1.13 7.67
C LEU A 117 1.68 -0.68 6.32
N GLU A 118 2.55 0.34 6.31
CA GLU A 118 3.26 0.78 5.11
C GLU A 118 4.34 -0.20 4.68
N GLN A 119 5.20 -0.61 5.60
CA GLN A 119 6.29 -1.53 5.33
C GLN A 119 5.80 -2.90 4.82
N GLU A 120 4.58 -3.29 5.16
CA GLU A 120 3.97 -4.57 4.75
C GLU A 120 2.88 -4.39 3.69
N VAL A 121 2.75 -3.19 3.11
CA VAL A 121 1.84 -2.89 1.98
C VAL A 121 0.37 -3.22 2.29
N ALA A 122 -0.08 -2.90 3.49
CA ALA A 122 -1.49 -2.99 3.87
C ALA A 122 -2.29 -1.86 3.20
N GLY A 123 -3.51 -2.17 2.75
CA GLY A 123 -4.46 -1.21 2.16
C GLY A 123 -5.12 -0.25 3.15
N TYR A 124 -4.67 -0.27 4.40
CA TYR A 124 -5.28 0.44 5.53
C TYR A 124 -4.26 1.31 6.28
N ARG A 125 -4.72 2.42 6.86
CA ARG A 125 -3.96 3.24 7.82
C ARG A 125 -4.83 3.64 9.00
N LEU A 126 -4.20 3.81 10.16
CA LEU A 126 -4.82 4.41 11.34
C LEU A 126 -4.75 5.94 11.24
N VAL A 127 -5.90 6.57 11.06
CA VAL A 127 -6.07 8.03 11.02
C VAL A 127 -6.97 8.44 12.18
N ALA A 128 -6.47 9.30 13.06
CA ALA A 128 -7.18 9.72 14.27
C ALA A 128 -7.69 8.57 15.17
N GLY A 129 -7.01 7.41 15.12
CA GLY A 129 -7.39 6.21 15.90
C GLY A 129 -8.48 5.35 15.25
N VAL A 130 -8.75 5.56 13.96
CA VAL A 130 -9.71 4.80 13.15
C VAL A 130 -8.97 4.21 11.95
N VAL A 131 -9.21 2.94 11.66
CA VAL A 131 -8.72 2.25 10.47
C VAL A 131 -9.47 2.79 9.26
N THR A 132 -8.71 3.38 8.35
CA THR A 132 -9.21 4.02 7.13
C THR A 132 -8.58 3.35 5.93
N ASP A 133 -9.39 3.08 4.91
CA ASP A 133 -8.91 2.63 3.60
C ASP A 133 -8.00 3.72 3.03
N ILE A 134 -6.77 3.35 2.70
CA ILE A 134 -5.95 4.24 1.87
C ILE A 134 -6.18 3.97 0.40
N THR A 135 -6.55 2.74 0.03
CA THR A 135 -6.76 2.26 -1.35
C THR A 135 -8.15 1.63 -1.46
N SER A 136 -8.87 1.94 -2.54
CA SER A 136 -10.19 1.34 -2.78
C SER A 136 -10.06 -0.07 -3.36
N GLU A 137 -11.04 -0.94 -3.11
CA GLU A 137 -11.11 -2.28 -3.74
C GLU A 137 -11.06 -2.18 -5.27
N GLN A 138 -11.64 -1.12 -5.84
CA GLN A 138 -11.63 -0.87 -7.28
C GLN A 138 -10.23 -0.57 -7.82
N GLU A 139 -9.40 0.16 -7.06
CA GLU A 139 -8.01 0.44 -7.42
C GLU A 139 -7.16 -0.83 -7.45
N VAL A 140 -7.37 -1.74 -6.48
CA VAL A 140 -6.66 -3.02 -6.45
C VAL A 140 -7.16 -3.95 -7.54
N ALA A 141 -8.47 -4.11 -7.71
CA ALA A 141 -9.02 -4.98 -8.75
C ALA A 141 -8.56 -4.54 -10.16
N MET A 142 -8.52 -3.22 -10.41
CA MET A 142 -8.00 -2.67 -11.66
C MET A 142 -6.52 -3.03 -11.87
N LEU A 143 -5.70 -2.93 -10.82
CA LEU A 143 -4.28 -3.25 -10.89
C LEU A 143 -4.07 -4.75 -11.10
N GLU A 144 -4.78 -5.61 -10.37
CA GLU A 144 -4.72 -7.07 -10.55
C GLU A 144 -5.14 -7.50 -11.97
N GLU A 145 -6.21 -6.93 -12.51
CA GLU A 145 -6.65 -7.19 -13.88
C GLU A 145 -5.56 -6.82 -14.90
N ALA A 146 -4.95 -5.63 -14.75
CA ALA A 146 -3.88 -5.18 -15.64
C ALA A 146 -2.61 -6.02 -15.53
N LEU A 147 -2.26 -6.48 -14.31
CA LEU A 147 -1.10 -7.33 -14.06
C LEU A 147 -1.29 -8.78 -14.53
N ALA A 148 -2.53 -9.25 -14.63
CA ALA A 148 -2.89 -10.56 -15.16
C ALA A 148 -3.00 -10.58 -16.70
N ASP A 149 -2.95 -9.42 -17.36
CA ASP A 149 -3.09 -9.34 -18.82
C ASP A 149 -1.86 -9.91 -19.54
N SER A 150 -2.04 -11.07 -20.18
CA SER A 150 -0.98 -11.73 -20.95
C SER A 150 -0.91 -11.28 -22.41
N GLN A 151 -1.84 -10.45 -22.90
CA GLN A 151 -1.90 -10.03 -24.31
C GLN A 151 -0.78 -9.04 -24.66
N PHE A 152 -0.40 -8.20 -23.70
CA PHE A 152 0.56 -7.10 -23.87
C PHE A 152 1.73 -7.24 -22.90
N ALA A 153 2.44 -8.36 -22.99
CA ALA A 153 3.46 -8.76 -22.02
C ALA A 153 4.46 -7.65 -21.64
N GLY A 154 4.92 -6.83 -22.59
CA GLY A 154 5.85 -5.73 -22.29
C GLY A 154 5.20 -4.59 -21.49
N VAL A 155 3.92 -4.28 -21.72
CA VAL A 155 3.18 -3.30 -20.90
C VAL A 155 2.96 -3.85 -19.50
N THR A 156 2.55 -5.11 -19.42
CA THR A 156 2.33 -5.82 -18.16
C THR A 156 3.61 -5.91 -17.34
N GLU A 157 4.77 -6.16 -17.97
CA GLU A 157 6.09 -6.17 -17.33
C GLU A 157 6.44 -4.82 -16.71
N HIS A 158 6.19 -3.71 -17.41
CA HIS A 158 6.38 -2.37 -16.86
C HIS A 158 5.46 -2.09 -15.65
N LEU A 159 4.20 -2.53 -15.69
CA LEU A 159 3.29 -2.40 -14.54
C LEU A 159 3.73 -3.25 -13.34
N HIS A 160 4.15 -4.49 -13.58
CA HIS A 160 4.76 -5.34 -12.55
C HIS A 160 5.95 -4.62 -11.95
N ARG A 161 6.90 -4.18 -12.79
CA ARG A 161 8.11 -3.51 -12.33
C ARG A 161 7.82 -2.24 -11.54
N ALA A 162 6.83 -1.45 -11.96
CA ALA A 162 6.38 -0.28 -11.22
C ALA A 162 5.87 -0.66 -9.82
N LEU A 163 5.01 -1.67 -9.73
CA LEU A 163 4.51 -2.19 -8.46
C LEU A 163 5.65 -2.73 -7.58
N GLU A 164 6.63 -3.44 -8.13
CA GLU A 164 7.81 -3.92 -7.37
C GLU A 164 8.61 -2.78 -6.76
N LEU A 165 8.84 -1.72 -7.54
CA LEU A 165 9.61 -0.54 -7.11
C LEU A 165 8.85 0.29 -6.07
N PHE A 166 7.52 0.38 -6.22
CA PHE A 166 6.62 1.02 -5.26
C PHE A 166 6.55 0.26 -3.93
N SER A 167 6.37 -1.06 -4.00
CA SER A 167 6.15 -1.95 -2.85
C SER A 167 7.45 -2.44 -2.20
N SER A 168 8.61 -1.99 -2.67
CA SER A 168 9.91 -2.40 -2.13
C SER A 168 10.07 -1.95 -0.67
N ARG A 169 10.02 -2.93 0.24
CA ARG A 169 10.02 -2.74 1.70
C ARG A 169 11.30 -2.14 2.30
N ASP A 170 12.42 -2.17 1.57
CA ASP A 170 13.74 -1.71 2.08
C ASP A 170 14.19 -0.39 1.52
N ALA A 171 13.92 -0.22 0.24
CA ALA A 171 14.34 0.90 -0.56
C ALA A 171 13.24 1.07 -1.61
N PRO A 172 12.08 1.62 -1.20
CA PRO A 172 11.07 1.99 -2.16
C PRO A 172 11.69 2.98 -3.12
N ASP A 173 11.56 2.69 -4.41
CA ASP A 173 12.10 3.53 -5.47
C ASP A 173 10.92 4.19 -6.17
N TYR A 174 10.26 5.09 -5.44
CA TYR A 174 9.11 5.85 -5.91
C TYR A 174 9.40 6.54 -7.24
N ARG A 175 10.63 7.04 -7.41
CA ARG A 175 11.10 7.66 -8.63
C ARG A 175 11.04 6.70 -9.83
N ASN A 176 11.63 5.52 -9.70
CA ASN A 176 11.64 4.57 -10.80
C ASN A 176 10.28 3.86 -10.95
N SER A 177 9.49 3.71 -9.88
CA SER A 177 8.09 3.26 -9.98
C SER A 177 7.27 4.16 -10.90
N ILE A 178 7.39 5.49 -10.75
CA ILE A 178 6.73 6.46 -11.62
C ILE A 178 7.19 6.29 -13.08
N LYS A 179 8.50 6.11 -13.31
CA LYS A 179 9.05 5.92 -14.67
C LYS A 179 8.53 4.67 -15.35
N GLU A 180 8.46 3.55 -14.62
CA GLU A 180 7.94 2.29 -15.15
C GLU A 180 6.44 2.38 -15.41
N SER A 181 5.68 3.05 -14.54
CA SER A 181 4.24 3.31 -14.75
C SER A 181 4.00 4.08 -16.06
N ILE A 182 4.83 5.08 -16.33
CA ILE A 182 4.77 5.86 -17.57
C ILE A 182 5.24 5.05 -18.78
N SER A 183 6.24 4.19 -18.61
CA SER A 183 6.73 3.31 -19.67
C SER A 183 5.65 2.31 -20.10
N ALA A 184 4.82 1.83 -19.17
CA ALA A 184 3.63 1.02 -19.48
C ALA A 184 2.64 1.79 -20.39
N VAL A 185 2.36 3.06 -20.07
CA VAL A 185 1.50 3.93 -20.89
C VAL A 185 2.11 4.15 -22.28
N GLU A 186 3.41 4.43 -22.37
CA GLU A 186 4.11 4.60 -23.65
C GLU A 186 4.04 3.32 -24.50
N GLY A 187 4.32 2.16 -23.90
CA GLY A 187 4.19 0.87 -24.56
C GLY A 187 2.79 0.63 -25.11
N MET A 188 1.75 0.90 -24.30
CA MET A 188 0.37 0.74 -24.75
C MET A 188 0.01 1.75 -25.86
N ALA A 189 0.46 3.00 -25.76
CA ALA A 189 0.20 4.01 -26.79
C ALA A 189 0.86 3.64 -28.15
N LYS A 190 2.07 3.08 -28.13
CA LYS A 190 2.73 2.53 -29.34
C LYS A 190 1.93 1.39 -29.96
N LEU A 191 1.45 0.45 -29.13
CA LEU A 191 0.63 -0.68 -29.58
C LEU A 191 -0.69 -0.23 -30.22
N VAL A 192 -1.42 0.70 -29.59
CA VAL A 192 -2.69 1.22 -30.13
C VAL A 192 -2.46 2.00 -31.43
N THR A 193 -1.35 2.72 -31.53
CA THR A 193 -1.06 3.52 -32.72
C THR A 193 -0.45 2.71 -33.88
N GLY A 194 0.19 1.57 -33.58
CA GLY A 194 0.98 0.79 -34.52
C GLY A 194 2.31 1.43 -34.90
N ASP A 195 2.84 2.33 -34.05
CA ASP A 195 4.11 3.03 -34.27
C ASP A 195 5.09 2.73 -33.12
N ASP A 196 5.88 1.67 -33.29
CA ASP A 196 6.85 1.21 -32.29
C ASP A 196 7.97 2.24 -31.98
N LYS A 197 8.12 3.27 -32.82
CA LYS A 197 9.17 4.30 -32.68
C LYS A 197 8.64 5.60 -32.09
N ALA A 198 7.33 5.78 -31.97
CA ALA A 198 6.75 7.00 -31.45
C ALA A 198 7.09 7.17 -29.97
N MET A 199 7.59 8.35 -29.57
CA MET A 199 7.60 8.72 -28.16
C MET A 199 6.16 8.98 -27.69
N LEU A 200 5.91 8.86 -26.38
CA LEU A 200 4.56 9.03 -25.83
C LEU A 200 3.82 10.30 -26.34
N PRO A 201 4.41 11.52 -26.35
CA PRO A 201 3.72 12.70 -26.85
C PRO A 201 3.28 12.59 -28.32
N ASP A 202 4.06 11.91 -29.15
CA ASP A 202 3.76 11.74 -30.57
C ASP A 202 2.69 10.68 -30.79
N ALA A 203 2.73 9.59 -30.03
CA ALA A 203 1.67 8.58 -30.01
C ALA A 203 0.32 9.18 -29.58
N LEU A 204 0.30 10.01 -28.52
CA LEU A 204 -0.93 10.68 -28.08
C LEU A 204 -1.46 11.69 -29.10
N LYS A 205 -0.59 12.42 -29.82
CA LYS A 205 -1.00 13.29 -30.94
C LYS A 205 -1.59 12.49 -32.09
N LEU A 206 -1.09 11.29 -32.35
CA LEU A 206 -1.62 10.41 -33.40
C LEU A 206 -3.00 9.87 -33.03
N LEU A 207 -3.23 9.52 -31.76
CA LEU A 207 -4.54 9.13 -31.25
C LEU A 207 -5.57 10.26 -31.35
N ASP A 208 -5.17 11.52 -31.08
CA ASP A 208 -6.02 12.68 -31.30
C ASP A 208 -6.40 12.85 -32.78
N LYS A 209 -5.42 12.77 -33.69
CA LYS A 209 -5.68 12.82 -35.14
C LYS A 209 -6.63 11.72 -35.65
N ARG A 210 -6.72 10.60 -34.94
CA ARG A 210 -7.62 9.47 -35.24
C ARG A 210 -8.98 9.57 -34.55
N ASP A 211 -9.26 10.66 -33.84
CA ASP A 211 -10.46 10.88 -33.01
C ASP A 211 -10.62 9.80 -31.91
N GLN A 212 -9.48 9.28 -31.41
CA GLN A 212 -9.42 8.27 -30.35
C GLN A 212 -9.02 8.87 -28.99
N LEU A 213 -8.61 10.15 -28.96
CA LEU A 213 -8.21 10.87 -27.76
C LEU A 213 -8.57 12.36 -27.86
N HIS A 214 -9.37 12.87 -26.94
CA HIS A 214 -9.75 14.29 -26.93
C HIS A 214 -8.52 15.21 -26.75
N PRO A 215 -8.40 16.34 -27.49
CA PRO A 215 -7.24 17.23 -27.43
C PRO A 215 -6.91 17.73 -26.01
N ALA A 216 -7.91 18.10 -25.22
CA ALA A 216 -7.68 18.58 -23.85
C ALA A 216 -7.14 17.46 -22.93
N LEU A 217 -7.60 16.22 -23.13
CA LEU A 217 -7.13 15.08 -22.36
C LEU A 217 -5.68 14.72 -22.76
N ARG A 218 -5.37 14.78 -24.05
CA ARG A 218 -4.00 14.68 -24.57
C ARG A 218 -3.06 15.68 -23.90
N GLU A 219 -3.43 16.96 -23.89
CA GLU A 219 -2.59 17.99 -23.27
C GLU A 219 -2.38 17.75 -21.77
N GLY A 220 -3.42 17.29 -21.06
CA GLY A 220 -3.31 16.91 -19.65
C GLY A 220 -2.26 15.82 -19.43
N PHE A 221 -2.28 14.75 -20.22
CA PHE A 221 -1.29 13.67 -20.11
C PHE A 221 0.12 14.10 -20.52
N ILE A 222 0.27 14.92 -21.56
CA ILE A 222 1.58 15.48 -21.95
C ILE A 222 2.16 16.31 -20.81
N ARG A 223 1.34 17.10 -20.10
CA ARG A 223 1.78 17.89 -18.94
C ARG A 223 2.14 17.02 -17.74
N LEU A 224 1.35 15.99 -17.44
CA LEU A 224 1.65 15.00 -16.38
C LEU A 224 2.97 14.27 -16.67
N TYR A 225 3.23 13.92 -17.94
CA TYR A 225 4.50 13.32 -18.34
C TYR A 225 5.67 14.31 -18.23
N GLY A 226 5.46 15.57 -18.65
CA GLY A 226 6.45 16.65 -18.51
C GLY A 226 6.90 16.85 -17.07
N TYR A 227 5.96 16.79 -16.11
CA TYR A 227 6.26 16.82 -14.67
C TYR A 227 7.28 15.76 -14.24
N THR A 228 7.29 14.61 -14.91
CA THR A 228 8.25 13.52 -14.62
C THR A 228 9.52 13.54 -15.46
N SER A 229 9.60 14.42 -16.46
CA SER A 229 10.66 14.45 -17.48
C SER A 229 11.52 15.72 -17.49
N ASP A 230 11.06 16.84 -16.94
CA ASP A 230 11.77 18.13 -17.03
C ASP A 230 13.13 18.13 -16.32
N GLU A 231 14.07 18.91 -16.86
CA GLU A 231 15.45 19.10 -16.36
C GLU A 231 15.52 19.76 -14.97
N ASP A 232 14.43 20.39 -14.49
CA ASP A 232 14.25 20.84 -13.09
C ASP A 232 13.39 19.86 -12.25
N GLY A 233 12.93 18.77 -12.88
CA GLY A 233 12.20 17.67 -12.28
C GLY A 233 13.03 16.39 -12.16
N ILE A 234 12.34 15.26 -12.19
CA ILE A 234 12.70 13.94 -11.64
C ILE A 234 14.02 13.29 -12.18
N ARG A 235 14.81 13.92 -13.05
CA ARG A 235 16.09 13.36 -13.54
C ARG A 235 17.37 14.13 -13.15
N HIS A 236 17.31 15.38 -12.71
CA HIS A 236 18.53 16.19 -12.51
C HIS A 236 18.66 16.93 -11.17
N ALA A 237 17.63 17.02 -10.34
CA ALA A 237 17.74 17.66 -9.02
C ALA A 237 18.46 16.75 -8.00
N MET A 238 19.80 16.79 -8.03
CA MET A 238 20.66 16.34 -6.94
C MET A 238 20.74 17.36 -5.79
N LEU A 239 19.94 18.43 -5.84
CA LEU A 239 19.92 19.53 -4.88
C LEU A 239 18.48 20.02 -4.68
N ASP A 240 17.97 19.81 -3.47
CA ASP A 240 16.86 20.51 -2.78
C ASP A 240 15.57 20.84 -3.57
N LEU A 241 14.61 19.89 -3.66
CA LEU A 241 13.14 20.11 -3.72
C LEU A 241 12.38 18.74 -3.67
N PRO A 242 11.07 18.71 -3.33
CA PRO A 242 10.46 17.78 -2.38
C PRO A 242 10.64 16.31 -2.77
N SER A 243 10.98 15.47 -1.80
CA SER A 243 11.07 14.02 -1.99
C SER A 243 9.74 13.49 -2.53
N LEU A 244 9.71 13.01 -3.76
CA LEU A 244 8.59 12.22 -4.28
C LEU A 244 8.25 11.13 -3.27
N GLY A 245 7.02 11.16 -2.77
CA GLY A 245 6.55 10.27 -1.72
C GLY A 245 5.87 9.02 -2.26
N ALA A 246 5.46 8.17 -1.33
CA ALA A 246 4.61 7.02 -1.63
C ALA A 246 3.32 7.45 -2.35
N ASP A 247 2.72 8.57 -1.93
CA ASP A 247 1.47 9.08 -2.50
C ASP A 247 1.62 9.46 -3.98
N ASP A 248 2.74 10.09 -4.37
CA ASP A 248 3.02 10.42 -5.76
C ASP A 248 3.18 9.14 -6.60
N ALA A 249 4.01 8.20 -6.14
CA ALA A 249 4.24 6.96 -6.86
C ALA A 249 2.96 6.13 -7.01
N ARG A 250 2.12 6.12 -5.97
CA ARG A 250 0.83 5.46 -5.99
C ARG A 250 -0.14 6.13 -6.96
N PHE A 251 -0.23 7.46 -6.95
CA PHE A 251 -1.05 8.21 -7.89
C PHE A 251 -0.68 7.88 -9.33
N PHE A 252 0.62 7.86 -9.66
CA PHE A 252 1.10 7.52 -11.00
C PHE A 252 0.85 6.05 -11.35
N LEU A 253 1.11 5.11 -10.44
CA LEU A 253 0.85 3.68 -10.68
C LEU A 253 -0.62 3.44 -11.03
N LEU A 254 -1.55 3.96 -10.21
CA LEU A 254 -2.98 3.77 -10.41
C LEU A 254 -3.50 4.53 -11.63
N SER A 255 -3.10 5.80 -11.81
CA SER A 255 -3.55 6.61 -12.95
C SER A 255 -3.02 6.07 -14.28
N CYS A 256 -1.76 5.60 -14.32
CA CYS A 256 -1.19 4.98 -15.51
C CYS A 256 -1.85 3.64 -15.81
N THR A 257 -2.14 2.83 -14.81
CA THR A 257 -2.90 1.57 -14.98
C THR A 257 -4.29 1.83 -15.57
N ALA A 258 -5.03 2.79 -15.01
CA ALA A 258 -6.32 3.20 -15.54
C ALA A 258 -6.21 3.69 -16.99
N PHE A 259 -5.15 4.44 -17.30
CA PHE A 259 -4.94 4.97 -18.65
C PHE A 259 -4.51 3.90 -19.66
N VAL A 260 -3.71 2.91 -19.25
CA VAL A 260 -3.41 1.71 -20.05
C VAL A 260 -4.71 1.00 -20.43
N ASN A 261 -5.62 0.77 -19.48
CA ASN A 261 -6.92 0.17 -19.75
C ASN A 261 -7.79 1.03 -20.69
N TYR A 262 -7.78 2.35 -20.50
CA TYR A 262 -8.45 3.27 -21.42
C TYR A 262 -7.88 3.18 -22.85
N LEU A 263 -6.55 3.19 -23.00
CA LEU A 263 -5.89 3.06 -24.30
C LEU A 263 -6.18 1.71 -24.96
N LYS A 264 -6.18 0.62 -24.20
CA LYS A 264 -6.58 -0.71 -24.67
C LYS A 264 -7.99 -0.71 -25.26
N SER A 265 -8.94 0.02 -24.65
CA SER A 265 -10.29 0.18 -25.21
C SER A 265 -10.36 0.90 -26.56
N ARG A 266 -9.25 1.52 -27.00
CA ARG A 266 -9.10 2.16 -28.32
C ARG A 266 -8.45 1.27 -29.37
N MET A 267 -7.97 0.08 -29.00
CA MET A 267 -7.53 -0.92 -29.95
C MET A 267 -8.76 -1.46 -30.69
N LYS A 268 -8.76 -1.29 -32.01
CA LYS A 268 -9.80 -1.82 -32.92
C LYS A 268 -9.29 -3.08 -33.60
#